data_AF-A0A8B9R720-F1
#
_entry.id   AF-A0A8B9R720-F1
#
_cell.length_a   1.000
_cell.length_b   1.000
_cell.length_c   1.000
_cell.angle_alpha   90.00
_cell.angle_beta   90.00
_cell.angle_gamma   90.00
#
_symmetry.space_group_name_H-M   'P 1'
#
loop_
_entity.id
_entity.type
_entity.pdbx_description
1 polymer ?
#
loop_
_entity_poly.entity_id
_entity_poly.type
_entity_poly.pdbx_seq_one_letter_code
_entity_poly.pdbx_strand_id
1 'polypeptide(L)'
;MLIQNKQEDQPAPLIPLEPALDNQVQEGVIRCNGRFYCPAEYTCCQAPTGEWGCCPYKLGQCCKDGKHCCEFGYNCDSAYSSCKKGYSRVPARPRKTAWFL
;
A
#
# COMPACT_ATOMS: atom_id res chain seq x y z
N MET A 1 49.54 -20.75 -11.55
CA MET A 1 48.99 -22.03 -11.05
C MET A 1 49.66 -22.23 -9.69
N LEU A 2 49.02 -22.19 -8.53
CA LEU A 2 47.84 -22.91 -8.08
C LEU A 2 47.26 -22.23 -6.80
N ILE A 3 45.92 -22.12 -6.77
CA ILE A 3 44.92 -22.18 -5.66
C ILE A 3 44.87 -21.15 -4.51
N GLN A 4 43.69 -20.51 -4.41
CA GLN A 4 43.07 -19.85 -3.26
C GLN A 4 42.49 -20.88 -2.25
N ASN A 5 42.11 -20.38 -1.06
CA ASN A 5 41.28 -20.96 0.03
C ASN A 5 42.11 -21.20 1.32
N LYS A 6 41.69 -20.85 2.53
CA LYS A 6 40.33 -20.83 3.11
C LYS A 6 40.41 -20.04 4.43
N GLN A 7 39.62 -18.96 4.60
CA GLN A 7 39.57 -18.24 5.88
C GLN A 7 38.55 -18.92 6.80
N GLU A 8 38.97 -19.10 8.05
CA GLU A 8 38.39 -19.99 9.05
C GLU A 8 37.02 -19.52 9.56
N ASP A 9 36.09 -20.46 9.65
CA ASP A 9 34.71 -20.36 10.15
C ASP A 9 34.73 -20.10 11.66
N GLN A 10 34.25 -18.93 12.11
CA GLN A 10 34.02 -18.64 13.52
C GLN A 10 32.51 -18.81 13.80
N PRO A 11 32.10 -19.80 14.61
CA PRO A 11 30.68 -20.03 14.85
C PRO A 11 30.06 -18.87 15.63
N ALA A 12 28.96 -18.34 15.10
CA ALA A 12 28.17 -17.31 15.76
C ALA A 12 27.58 -17.83 17.09
N PRO A 13 27.55 -17.02 18.16
CA PRO A 13 27.04 -17.45 19.45
C PRO A 13 25.52 -17.71 19.38
N LEU A 14 25.09 -18.86 19.90
CA LEU A 14 23.68 -19.28 19.92
C LEU A 14 22.91 -18.47 20.97
N ILE A 15 22.00 -17.60 20.52
CA ILE A 15 21.06 -16.89 21.40
C ILE A 15 19.86 -17.81 21.72
N PRO A 16 19.41 -17.93 22.98
CA PRO A 16 18.20 -18.70 23.33
C PRO A 16 16.95 -18.15 22.64
N LEU A 17 16.12 -19.03 22.07
CA LEU A 17 14.83 -18.67 21.48
C LEU A 17 13.80 -18.46 22.59
N GLU A 18 13.51 -17.22 22.94
CA GLU A 18 12.31 -16.88 23.71
C GLU A 18 11.06 -16.97 22.81
N PRO A 19 9.90 -17.41 23.32
CA PRO A 19 8.68 -17.49 22.53
C PRO A 19 8.15 -16.08 22.27
N ALA A 20 8.20 -15.64 21.01
CA ALA A 20 7.58 -14.41 20.56
C ALA A 20 6.04 -14.55 20.66
N LEU A 21 5.45 -14.10 21.77
CA LEU A 21 4.05 -13.71 21.78
C LEU A 21 3.95 -12.34 21.12
N ASP A 22 4.03 -12.34 19.80
CA ASP A 22 4.01 -11.11 19.03
C ASP A 22 2.63 -10.92 18.42
N ASN A 23 1.76 -10.22 19.15
CA ASN A 23 0.52 -9.66 18.61
C ASN A 23 0.82 -8.46 17.68
N GLN A 24 1.80 -8.57 16.76
CA GLN A 24 1.90 -7.59 15.68
C GLN A 24 0.79 -7.92 14.71
N VAL A 25 -0.19 -7.04 14.65
CA VAL A 25 -0.84 -6.79 13.36
C VAL A 25 0.31 -6.49 12.41
N GLN A 26 0.67 -7.45 11.55
CA GLN A 26 1.61 -7.19 10.47
C GLN A 26 0.95 -6.12 9.61
N GLU A 27 1.31 -4.86 9.85
CA GLU A 27 0.88 -3.71 9.07
C GLU A 27 1.56 -3.85 7.69
N GLY A 28 0.97 -4.69 6.85
CA GLY A 28 1.48 -4.96 5.52
C GLY A 28 1.45 -3.69 4.67
N VAL A 29 2.24 -3.67 3.61
CA VAL A 29 2.22 -2.59 2.61
C VAL A 29 1.91 -3.17 1.23
N ILE A 30 1.15 -2.41 0.43
CA ILE A 30 0.96 -2.65 -0.99
C ILE A 30 1.89 -1.74 -1.78
N ARG A 31 2.76 -2.33 -2.60
CA ARG A 31 3.65 -1.58 -3.49
C ARG A 31 2.85 -1.10 -4.70
N CYS A 32 2.74 0.22 -4.85
CA CYS A 32 2.08 0.83 -6.01
C CYS A 32 3.00 0.79 -7.23
N ASN A 33 4.29 1.02 -7.02
CA ASN A 33 5.33 0.85 -8.04
C ASN A 33 6.71 0.61 -7.39
N GLY A 34 7.78 0.85 -8.14
CA GLY A 34 9.17 0.70 -7.65
C GLY A 34 9.59 1.69 -6.56
N ARG A 35 8.84 2.79 -6.36
CA ARG A 35 9.19 3.90 -5.44
C ARG A 35 8.11 4.19 -4.39
N PHE A 36 6.86 3.89 -4.69
CA PHE A 36 5.70 4.28 -3.88
C PHE A 36 4.95 3.08 -3.33
N TYR A 37 4.44 3.21 -2.11
CA TYR A 37 3.59 2.21 -1.46
C TYR A 37 2.44 2.85 -0.67
N CYS A 38 1.47 2.01 -0.33
CA CYS A 38 0.37 2.32 0.59
C CYS A 38 0.26 1.24 1.68
N PRO A 39 -0.39 1.52 2.82
CA PRO A 39 -0.72 0.49 3.82
C PRO A 39 -1.64 -0.59 3.23
N ALA A 40 -1.65 -1.80 3.79
CA ALA A 40 -2.36 -2.96 3.23
C ALA A 40 -3.86 -2.75 3.02
N GLU A 41 -4.50 -1.93 3.87
CA GLU A 41 -5.93 -1.63 3.79
C GLU A 41 -6.25 -0.47 2.83
N TYR A 42 -5.26 0.00 2.07
CA TYR A 42 -5.40 1.06 1.09
C TYR A 42 -5.28 0.53 -0.34
N THR A 43 -5.80 1.29 -1.29
CA THR A 43 -5.62 1.04 -2.73
C THR A 43 -4.71 2.10 -3.34
N CYS A 44 -3.76 1.64 -4.16
CA CYS A 44 -2.90 2.49 -4.96
C CYS A 44 -3.68 3.16 -6.09
N CYS A 45 -3.59 4.49 -6.19
CA CYS A 45 -4.20 5.27 -7.24
C CYS A 45 -3.19 6.17 -7.92
N GLN A 46 -3.11 6.06 -9.24
CA GLN A 46 -2.30 6.95 -10.06
C GLN A 46 -3.17 8.04 -10.66
N ALA A 47 -2.80 9.29 -10.44
CA ALA A 47 -3.43 10.43 -11.08
C ALA A 47 -3.04 10.49 -12.58
N PRO A 48 -3.84 11.15 -13.43
CA PRO A 48 -3.48 11.36 -14.84
C PRO A 48 -2.14 12.07 -15.05
N THR A 49 -1.68 12.83 -14.04
CA THR A 49 -0.36 13.50 -14.02
C THR A 49 0.80 12.56 -13.70
N GLY A 50 0.53 11.29 -13.34
CA GLY A 50 1.52 10.29 -12.96
C GLY A 50 1.80 10.18 -11.47
N GLU A 51 1.26 11.10 -10.66
CA GLU A 51 1.40 11.09 -9.19
C GLU A 51 0.69 9.90 -8.55
N TRP A 52 1.30 9.32 -7.51
CA TRP A 52 0.72 8.22 -6.74
C TRP A 52 0.06 8.71 -5.45
N GLY A 53 -1.08 8.10 -5.13
CA GLY A 53 -1.76 8.29 -3.86
C GLY A 53 -2.42 7.03 -3.35
N CYS A 54 -2.80 7.10 -2.08
CA CYS A 54 -3.43 6.02 -1.34
C CYS A 54 -4.88 6.36 -1.03
N CYS A 55 -5.80 5.52 -1.48
CA CYS A 55 -7.20 5.59 -1.12
C CYS A 55 -7.46 4.73 0.11
N PRO A 56 -8.16 5.24 1.15
CA PRO A 56 -8.41 4.53 2.41
C PRO A 56 -9.54 3.49 2.27
N TYR A 57 -9.51 2.74 1.18
CA TYR A 57 -10.48 1.72 0.86
C TYR A 57 -9.75 0.52 0.30
N LYS A 58 -9.96 -0.63 0.93
CA LYS A 58 -9.55 -1.91 0.37
C LYS A 58 -10.36 -2.16 -0.90
N LEU A 59 -9.67 -2.38 -2.02
CA LEU A 59 -10.30 -2.58 -3.34
C LEU A 59 -11.18 -1.39 -3.78
N GLY A 60 -10.88 -0.18 -3.31
CA GLY A 60 -11.58 1.03 -3.72
C GLY A 60 -11.33 1.40 -5.18
N GLN A 61 -12.20 2.23 -5.74
CA GLN A 61 -12.02 2.78 -7.08
C GLN A 61 -11.43 4.19 -7.01
N CYS A 62 -10.41 4.45 -7.85
CA CYS A 62 -9.91 5.79 -8.11
C CYS A 62 -10.87 6.54 -9.03
N CYS A 63 -11.23 7.77 -8.67
CA CYS A 63 -11.94 8.65 -9.60
C CYS A 63 -11.00 9.11 -10.72
N LYS A 64 -11.58 9.47 -11.87
CA LYS A 64 -10.80 9.89 -13.06
C LYS A 64 -10.08 11.23 -12.86
N ASP A 65 -10.50 12.02 -11.90
CA ASP A 65 -9.79 13.23 -11.50
C ASP A 65 -8.42 12.95 -10.86
N GLY A 66 -8.16 11.70 -10.47
CA GLY A 66 -6.94 11.29 -9.80
C GLY A 66 -6.77 11.93 -8.43
N LYS A 67 -7.83 12.48 -7.82
CA LYS A 67 -7.78 13.15 -6.51
C LYS A 67 -8.71 12.50 -5.50
N HIS A 68 -9.82 11.93 -5.98
CA HIS A 68 -10.81 11.31 -5.12
C HIS A 68 -10.93 9.80 -5.35
N CYS A 69 -11.55 9.15 -4.38
CA CYS A 69 -11.75 7.71 -4.34
C CYS A 69 -13.14 7.37 -3.83
N CYS A 70 -13.65 6.24 -4.31
CA CYS A 70 -14.86 5.62 -3.82
C CYS A 70 -14.55 4.23 -3.24
N GLU A 71 -15.35 3.83 -2.25
CA GLU A 71 -15.32 2.47 -1.72
C GLU A 71 -15.72 1.46 -2.81
N PHE A 72 -15.36 0.19 -2.61
CA PHE A 72 -15.71 -0.88 -3.52
C PHE A 72 -17.23 -0.92 -3.82
N GLY A 73 -17.56 -0.99 -5.11
CA GLY A 73 -18.95 -1.03 -5.60
C GLY A 73 -19.66 0.32 -5.68
N TYR A 74 -19.00 1.42 -5.29
CA TYR A 74 -19.46 2.77 -5.60
C TYR A 74 -18.75 3.30 -6.86
N ASN A 75 -19.45 4.17 -7.59
CA ASN A 75 -18.91 4.86 -8.76
C ASN A 75 -18.85 6.35 -8.50
N CYS A 76 -17.77 7.00 -8.95
CA CYS A 76 -17.67 8.45 -8.87
C CYS A 76 -18.74 9.12 -9.75
N ASP A 77 -19.32 10.19 -9.26
CA ASP A 77 -20.17 11.06 -10.05
C ASP A 77 -19.37 11.88 -11.07
N SER A 78 -20.06 12.55 -11.99
CA SER A 78 -19.41 13.34 -13.03
C SER A 78 -18.58 14.51 -12.50
N ALA A 79 -18.90 15.00 -11.30
CA ALA A 79 -18.14 16.04 -10.61
C ALA A 79 -17.02 15.49 -9.71
N TYR A 80 -16.90 14.17 -9.57
CA TYR A 80 -15.95 13.46 -8.70
C TYR A 80 -16.01 13.84 -7.21
N SER A 81 -17.09 14.48 -6.78
CA SER A 81 -17.32 14.93 -5.41
C SER A 81 -18.16 13.95 -4.60
N SER A 82 -18.85 13.03 -5.27
CA SER A 82 -19.68 12.01 -4.64
C SER A 82 -19.54 10.64 -5.28
N CYS A 83 -19.76 9.62 -4.47
CA CYS A 83 -19.77 8.23 -4.81
C CYS A 83 -21.21 7.73 -4.81
N LYS A 84 -21.65 7.07 -5.89
CA LYS A 84 -23.02 6.56 -6.06
C LYS A 84 -23.05 5.05 -6.15
N LYS A 85 -24.04 4.44 -5.49
CA LYS A 85 -24.39 3.02 -5.61
C LYS A 85 -25.90 2.87 -5.45
N GLY A 86 -26.61 2.61 -6.54
CA GLY A 86 -28.07 2.64 -6.56
C GLY A 86 -28.60 4.00 -6.08
N TYR A 87 -29.40 4.00 -5.01
CA TYR A 87 -29.92 5.22 -4.38
C TYR A 87 -28.96 5.85 -3.35
N SER A 88 -27.92 5.12 -2.94
CA SER A 88 -26.94 5.63 -1.98
C SER A 88 -25.99 6.62 -2.64
N ARG A 89 -25.82 7.79 -1.99
CA ARG A 89 -24.83 8.82 -2.34
C ARG A 89 -24.03 9.13 -1.09
N VAL A 90 -22.71 9.02 -1.18
CA VAL A 90 -21.78 9.42 -0.12
C VAL A 90 -20.73 10.37 -0.70
N PRO A 91 -20.14 11.27 0.09
CA PRO A 91 -19.05 12.12 -0.39
C PRO A 91 -17.85 11.27 -0.86
N ALA A 92 -17.21 11.67 -1.94
CA ALA A 92 -15.98 11.04 -2.38
C ALA A 92 -14.84 11.36 -1.41
N ARG A 93 -13.97 10.39 -1.14
CA ARG A 93 -12.84 10.59 -0.22
C ARG A 93 -11.64 11.13 -0.97
N PRO A 94 -10.96 12.15 -0.45
CA PRO A 94 -9.68 12.57 -1.01
C PRO A 94 -8.66 11.45 -0.82
N ARG A 95 -7.83 11.22 -1.85
CA ARG A 95 -6.64 10.37 -1.72
C ARG A 95 -5.62 11.05 -0.82
N LYS A 96 -4.78 10.25 -0.17
CA LYS A 96 -3.55 10.71 0.47
C LYS A 96 -2.38 10.58 -0.51
N THR A 97 -1.29 11.30 -0.30
CA THR A 97 -0.05 11.04 -1.04
C THR A 97 0.48 9.65 -0.69
N ALA A 98 1.00 8.94 -1.69
CA ALA A 98 1.65 7.67 -1.44
C ALA A 98 2.99 7.87 -0.72
N TRP A 99 3.37 6.91 0.11
CA TRP A 99 4.64 6.95 0.83
C TRP A 99 5.77 6.47 -0.06
N PHE A 100 6.97 7.01 0.16
CA PHE A 100 8.19 6.57 -0.50
C PHE A 100 8.75 5.35 0.22
N LEU A 101 9.11 4.33 -0.56
CA LEU A 101 9.87 3.16 -0.08
C LEU A 101 11.23 3.55 0.49
#